data_AF-C1MJN1-F1
#
_entry.id   AF-C1MJN1-F1
#
_cell.length_a   1.000
_cell.length_b   1.000
_cell.length_c   1.000
_cell.angle_alpha   90.00
_cell.angle_beta   90.00
_cell.angle_gamma   90.00
#
_symmetry.space_group_name_H-M   'P 1'
#
loop_
_entity.id
_entity.type
_entity.pdbx_description
1 polymer ?
#
loop_
_entity_poly.entity_id
_entity_poly.type
_entity_poly.pdbx_seq_one_letter_code
_entity_poly.pdbx_strand_id
1 'polypeptide(L)'
;MPTLEPFADLAARFRAHHNNSLNVALHMITTPAGVLAALILALQRPEISLEVVRGVVGAYVLSLAFILLRGGHLAAFFCTAATMAALTHAATALAPTLSVVDAVKLFAVAYVGQELAHVITGETTFQSTYMSKRSWPALLLEHTYYLLPLCFDALFTLKESFATWIVAHDYVVRCKLTSAKDKAALRAVKDFVTAENPDRSCTAHWWYQKLEGSVKDAFTHCMGCDPMKKMFTDRFRPDAYNVDPIPAMNEIYVASSHHENNSDTVFYTQHCDGPWSVYPFCHVYRVMLAVNENVQVETIFTMQKSGGCLSDGDAAGFDYNREIHVISDLPTKNTDRRITLKLHYVVYPKCFGWIGKFKGTLATWYNTTARNLFLATIKPRGFFWKFAAWCVIFTTKRVRELEMYAGLNNIALAAALYLAGLKIHPRFFMATTSFTHYCMYIATYHHRDRINFGVFKRNVVFFKTIALTHLCWNYLANFVYDPVSIGMLIGGYGLSIAATSALGLDQTYFGVELGAVEPNFVSGFPYNVVPHPMIVGAMVGLGGFHKMATFRASTPYLVPAHCLMYLIHMVQEQVYDIYKNDWRVSGKAINKAVKGGKGKAAAADLSPSSPTRASTRTRRKSVKLA
;
A
#
# COMPACT_ATOMS: atom_id res chain seq x y z
N MET A 1 10.34 21.42 -45.14
CA MET A 1 9.83 21.07 -43.79
C MET A 1 10.98 20.48 -43.01
N PRO A 2 11.23 20.89 -41.76
CA PRO A 2 12.18 20.16 -40.92
C PRO A 2 11.70 18.72 -40.80
N THR A 3 12.61 17.76 -40.97
CA THR A 3 12.33 16.34 -40.76
C THR A 3 11.82 16.16 -39.35
N LEU A 4 10.55 15.76 -39.18
CA LEU A 4 10.00 15.37 -37.88
C LEU A 4 10.94 14.35 -37.25
N GLU A 5 11.46 14.65 -36.06
CA GLU A 5 12.27 13.70 -35.31
C GLU A 5 11.41 12.46 -35.03
N PRO A 6 11.98 11.23 -35.07
CA PRO A 6 11.22 10.05 -34.70
C PRO A 6 10.61 10.23 -33.30
N PHE A 7 9.32 9.95 -33.14
CA PHE A 7 8.62 10.07 -31.85
C PHE A 7 9.38 9.42 -30.69
N ALA A 8 10.09 8.32 -30.95
CA ALA A 8 10.92 7.63 -29.96
C ALA A 8 12.02 8.52 -29.34
N ASP A 9 12.66 9.41 -30.10
CA ASP A 9 13.68 10.34 -29.59
C ASP A 9 13.05 11.42 -28.73
N LEU A 10 11.97 12.03 -29.22
CA LEU A 10 11.20 13.02 -28.47
C LEU A 10 10.69 12.44 -27.14
N ALA A 11 10.17 11.22 -27.17
CA ALA A 11 9.73 10.49 -26.00
C ALA A 11 10.89 10.22 -25.02
N ALA A 12 12.06 9.78 -25.51
CA ALA A 12 13.23 9.58 -24.66
C ALA A 12 13.66 10.86 -23.94
N ARG A 13 13.67 12.00 -24.65
CA ARG A 13 13.99 13.31 -24.07
C ARG A 13 12.91 13.77 -23.10
N PHE A 14 11.64 13.60 -23.42
CA PHE A 14 10.54 13.93 -22.52
C PHE A 14 10.64 13.16 -21.20
N ARG A 15 10.91 11.84 -21.26
CA ARG A 15 11.09 10.98 -20.08
C ARG A 15 12.26 11.40 -19.19
N ALA A 16 13.32 11.98 -19.75
CA ALA A 16 14.44 12.49 -18.94
C ALA A 16 14.01 13.55 -17.91
N HIS A 17 12.87 14.20 -18.15
CA HIS A 17 12.26 15.22 -17.28
C HIS A 17 11.04 14.70 -16.49
N HIS A 18 10.68 13.43 -16.65
CA HIS A 18 9.48 12.81 -16.07
C HIS A 18 9.80 11.43 -15.48
N ASN A 19 10.78 11.38 -14.58
CA ASN A 19 11.23 10.17 -13.91
C ASN A 19 10.54 9.94 -12.55
N ASN A 20 9.89 10.96 -12.00
CA ASN A 20 9.09 10.87 -10.79
C ASN A 20 7.64 10.51 -11.14
N SER A 21 7.13 9.44 -10.53
CA SER A 21 5.74 9.03 -10.73
C SER A 21 4.77 10.17 -10.38
N LEU A 22 5.00 10.92 -9.30
CA LEU A 22 4.12 12.03 -8.92
C LEU A 22 4.02 13.09 -10.00
N ASN A 23 5.13 13.40 -10.65
CA ASN A 23 5.13 14.36 -11.75
C ASN A 23 4.28 13.85 -12.92
N VAL A 24 4.49 12.60 -13.32
CA VAL A 24 3.68 11.97 -14.38
C VAL A 24 2.20 11.92 -13.99
N ALA A 25 1.87 11.68 -12.71
CA ALA A 25 0.46 11.55 -12.27
C ALA A 25 -0.26 12.89 -12.40
N LEU A 26 0.42 13.96 -11.99
CA LEU A 26 -0.10 15.31 -12.14
C LEU A 26 -0.26 15.66 -13.62
N HIS A 27 0.68 15.28 -14.48
CA HIS A 27 0.55 15.44 -15.94
C HIS A 27 -0.61 14.63 -16.54
N MET A 28 -0.87 13.43 -16.03
CA MET A 28 -2.04 12.62 -16.42
C MET A 28 -3.38 13.24 -15.99
N ILE A 29 -3.37 14.29 -15.16
CA ILE A 29 -4.56 15.07 -14.79
C ILE A 29 -4.58 16.40 -15.57
N THR A 30 -3.46 17.14 -15.54
CA THR A 30 -3.37 18.49 -16.10
C THR A 30 -3.39 18.50 -17.62
N THR A 31 -2.75 17.53 -18.30
CA THR A 31 -2.80 17.44 -19.77
C THR A 31 -4.22 17.19 -20.27
N PRO A 32 -4.97 16.16 -19.78
CA PRO A 32 -6.37 15.99 -20.16
C PRO A 32 -7.27 17.18 -19.79
N ALA A 33 -7.04 17.84 -18.66
CA ALA A 33 -7.79 19.04 -18.26
C ALA A 33 -7.57 20.21 -19.24
N GLY A 34 -6.33 20.42 -19.69
CA GLY A 34 -6.00 21.43 -20.69
C GLY A 34 -6.66 21.14 -22.04
N VAL A 35 -6.62 19.88 -22.49
CA VAL A 35 -7.31 19.44 -23.72
C VAL A 35 -8.82 19.61 -23.59
N LEU A 36 -9.42 19.22 -22.46
CA LEU A 36 -10.86 19.41 -22.19
C LEU A 36 -11.25 20.88 -22.27
N ALA A 37 -10.48 21.76 -21.65
CA ALA A 37 -10.71 23.20 -21.71
C ALA A 37 -10.66 23.75 -23.14
N ALA A 38 -9.68 23.32 -23.93
CA ALA A 38 -9.56 23.71 -25.34
C ALA A 38 -10.76 23.23 -26.18
N LEU A 39 -11.23 22.00 -25.97
CA LEU A 39 -12.41 21.46 -26.65
C LEU A 39 -13.69 22.21 -26.26
N ILE A 40 -13.86 22.56 -24.98
CA ILE A 40 -14.99 23.37 -24.52
C ILE A 40 -14.96 24.76 -25.18
N LEU A 41 -13.79 25.43 -25.19
CA LEU A 41 -13.64 26.73 -25.83
C LEU A 41 -13.95 26.67 -27.33
N ALA A 42 -13.59 25.59 -28.02
CA ALA A 42 -13.93 25.38 -29.42
C ALA A 42 -15.45 25.23 -29.61
N LEU A 43 -16.11 24.40 -28.80
CA LEU A 43 -17.57 24.16 -28.87
C LEU A 43 -18.41 25.39 -28.49
N GLN A 44 -17.82 26.36 -27.78
CA GLN A 44 -18.48 27.63 -27.43
C GLN A 44 -18.39 28.68 -28.55
N ARG A 45 -17.64 28.41 -29.63
CA ARG A 45 -17.60 29.29 -30.81
C ARG A 45 -18.79 28.99 -31.72
N PRO A 46 -19.62 29.99 -32.07
CA PRO A 46 -20.81 29.76 -32.89
C PRO A 46 -20.48 29.24 -34.29
N GLU A 47 -19.27 29.46 -34.79
CA GLU A 47 -18.80 28.99 -36.10
C GLU A 47 -18.36 27.51 -36.10
N ILE A 48 -18.19 26.89 -34.93
CA ILE A 48 -17.63 25.53 -34.79
C ILE A 48 -18.73 24.57 -34.34
N SER A 49 -19.17 23.70 -35.23
CA SER A 49 -20.13 22.65 -34.89
C SER A 49 -19.46 21.47 -34.18
N LEU A 50 -20.26 20.68 -33.44
CA LEU A 50 -19.80 19.45 -32.80
C LEU A 50 -19.17 18.45 -33.80
N GLU A 51 -19.71 18.38 -35.01
CA GLU A 51 -19.18 17.50 -36.06
C GLU A 51 -17.82 17.96 -36.57
N VAL A 52 -17.58 19.28 -36.64
CA VAL A 52 -16.25 19.82 -36.95
C VAL A 52 -15.24 19.43 -35.86
N VAL A 53 -15.60 19.57 -34.58
CA VAL A 53 -14.73 19.15 -33.47
C VAL A 53 -14.42 17.65 -33.53
N ARG A 54 -15.44 16.81 -33.74
CA ARG A 54 -15.25 15.36 -33.91
C ARG A 54 -14.36 15.02 -35.10
N GLY A 55 -14.55 15.71 -36.23
CA GLY A 55 -13.72 15.55 -37.43
C GLY A 55 -12.25 15.90 -37.18
N VAL A 56 -11.99 17.03 -36.51
CA VAL A 56 -10.62 17.47 -36.17
C VAL A 56 -9.96 16.50 -35.19
N VAL A 57 -10.66 16.08 -34.13
CA VAL A 57 -10.14 15.09 -33.18
C VAL A 57 -9.88 13.74 -33.86
N GLY A 58 -10.78 13.30 -34.74
CA GLY A 58 -10.61 12.08 -35.54
C GLY A 58 -9.40 12.16 -36.45
N ALA A 59 -9.21 13.28 -37.16
CA ALA A 59 -8.05 13.51 -38.01
C ALA A 59 -6.74 13.50 -37.19
N TYR A 60 -6.73 14.13 -36.02
CA TYR A 60 -5.60 14.07 -35.08
C TYR A 60 -5.28 12.63 -34.64
N VAL A 61 -6.27 11.87 -34.17
CA VAL A 61 -6.05 10.46 -33.76
C VAL A 61 -5.53 9.62 -34.94
N LEU A 62 -6.11 9.76 -36.13
CA LEU A 62 -5.66 9.04 -37.33
C LEU A 62 -4.23 9.40 -37.71
N SER A 63 -3.85 10.67 -37.61
CA SER A 63 -2.47 11.11 -37.90
C SER A 63 -1.46 10.52 -36.90
N LEU A 64 -1.83 10.30 -35.64
CA LEU A 64 -1.00 9.59 -34.67
C LEU A 64 -0.87 8.09 -34.98
N ALA A 65 -1.88 7.46 -35.60
CA ALA A 65 -1.85 6.04 -35.93
C ALA A 65 -0.64 5.70 -36.81
N PHE A 66 -0.35 6.54 -37.81
CA PHE A 66 0.78 6.34 -38.70
C PHE A 66 2.14 6.40 -37.97
N ILE A 67 2.24 7.24 -36.95
CA ILE A 67 3.49 7.53 -36.22
C ILE A 67 3.71 6.51 -35.11
N LEU A 68 2.70 6.31 -34.27
CA LEU A 68 2.81 5.48 -33.07
C LEU A 68 2.70 3.97 -33.38
N LEU A 69 1.82 3.56 -34.31
CA LEU A 69 1.68 2.13 -34.65
C LEU A 69 2.93 1.61 -35.36
N ARG A 70 3.47 2.37 -36.31
CA ARG A 70 4.72 2.01 -37.00
C ARG A 70 5.93 2.05 -36.09
N GLY A 71 5.92 2.94 -35.09
CA GLY A 71 6.97 3.05 -34.08
C GLY A 71 6.89 2.01 -32.96
N GLY A 72 5.89 1.12 -32.94
CA GLY A 72 5.73 0.11 -31.90
C GLY A 72 5.11 0.62 -30.58
N HIS A 73 4.61 1.85 -30.54
CA HIS A 73 4.00 2.48 -29.35
C HIS A 73 2.47 2.24 -29.30
N LEU A 74 2.05 0.98 -29.43
CA LEU A 74 0.65 0.57 -29.51
C LEU A 74 -0.18 1.05 -28.31
N ALA A 75 0.33 0.86 -27.09
CA ALA A 75 -0.37 1.24 -25.87
C ALA A 75 -0.62 2.76 -25.80
N ALA A 76 0.40 3.57 -26.11
CA ALA A 76 0.28 5.03 -26.14
C ALA A 76 -0.77 5.49 -27.16
N PHE A 77 -0.83 4.85 -28.33
CA PHE A 77 -1.86 5.13 -29.34
C PHE A 77 -3.27 4.85 -28.82
N PHE A 78 -3.55 3.63 -28.36
CA PHE A 78 -4.90 3.26 -27.93
C PHE A 78 -5.37 4.06 -26.71
N CYS A 79 -4.48 4.32 -25.76
CA CYS A 79 -4.81 5.15 -24.60
C CYS A 79 -5.05 6.63 -24.98
N THR A 80 -4.27 7.17 -25.92
CA THR A 80 -4.51 8.51 -26.46
C THR A 80 -5.85 8.59 -27.17
N ALA A 81 -6.15 7.63 -28.06
CA ALA A 81 -7.41 7.58 -28.80
C ALA A 81 -8.63 7.47 -27.86
N ALA A 82 -8.58 6.56 -26.88
CA ALA A 82 -9.64 6.39 -25.89
C ALA A 82 -9.83 7.66 -25.04
N THR A 83 -8.73 8.30 -24.63
CA THR A 83 -8.78 9.54 -23.85
C THR A 83 -9.36 10.69 -24.65
N MET A 84 -8.95 10.86 -25.91
CA MET A 84 -9.52 11.90 -26.78
C MET A 84 -11.02 11.70 -27.02
N ALA A 85 -11.48 10.46 -27.20
CA ALA A 85 -12.90 10.15 -27.30
C ALA A 85 -13.66 10.52 -26.02
N ALA A 86 -13.12 10.15 -24.85
CA ALA A 86 -13.69 10.48 -23.55
C ALA A 86 -13.74 11.99 -23.29
N LEU A 87 -12.66 12.72 -23.61
CA LEU A 87 -12.58 14.17 -23.46
C LEU A 87 -13.53 14.90 -24.41
N THR A 88 -13.70 14.41 -25.64
CA THR A 88 -14.68 14.97 -26.58
C THR A 88 -16.11 14.79 -26.07
N HIS A 89 -16.42 13.61 -25.54
CA HIS A 89 -17.71 13.36 -24.91
C HIS A 89 -17.94 14.26 -23.68
N ALA A 90 -16.95 14.36 -22.80
CA ALA A 90 -17.01 15.23 -21.62
C ALA A 90 -17.15 16.71 -22.00
N ALA A 91 -16.41 17.17 -23.01
CA ALA A 91 -16.51 18.54 -23.52
C ALA A 91 -17.92 18.84 -24.03
N THR A 92 -18.53 17.90 -24.76
CA THR A 92 -19.92 18.05 -25.26
C THR A 92 -20.92 18.21 -24.11
N ALA A 93 -20.75 17.45 -23.03
CA ALA A 93 -21.62 17.53 -21.86
C ALA A 93 -21.39 18.80 -21.01
N LEU A 94 -20.14 19.29 -20.94
CA LEU A 94 -19.76 20.40 -20.07
C LEU A 94 -19.84 21.77 -20.74
N ALA A 95 -19.66 21.85 -22.06
CA ALA A 95 -19.64 23.12 -22.78
C ALA A 95 -20.89 23.99 -22.57
N PRO A 96 -22.13 23.43 -22.46
CA PRO A 96 -23.33 24.23 -22.15
C PRO A 96 -23.39 24.73 -20.70
N THR A 97 -22.63 24.12 -19.79
CA THR A 97 -22.71 24.39 -18.34
C THR A 97 -21.64 25.35 -17.84
N LEU A 98 -20.54 25.47 -18.58
CA LEU A 98 -19.39 26.30 -18.21
C LEU A 98 -19.40 27.59 -19.02
N SER A 99 -18.96 28.71 -18.43
CA SER A 99 -18.70 29.92 -19.20
C SER A 99 -17.35 29.83 -19.93
N VAL A 100 -17.14 30.71 -20.92
CA VAL A 100 -15.81 30.89 -21.55
C VAL A 100 -14.74 31.19 -20.50
N VAL A 101 -15.09 32.01 -19.50
CA VAL A 101 -14.18 32.37 -18.40
C VAL A 101 -13.79 31.13 -17.58
N ASP A 102 -14.73 30.23 -17.31
CA ASP A 102 -14.44 29.00 -16.58
C ASP A 102 -13.54 28.04 -17.37
N ALA A 103 -13.77 27.94 -18.69
CA ALA A 103 -12.91 27.15 -19.56
C ALA A 103 -11.49 27.74 -19.67
N VAL A 104 -11.35 29.07 -19.74
CA VAL A 104 -10.04 29.75 -19.68
C VAL A 104 -9.35 29.51 -18.34
N LYS A 105 -10.07 29.60 -17.22
CA LYS A 105 -9.52 29.28 -15.88
C LYS A 105 -9.05 27.83 -15.81
N LEU A 106 -9.84 26.89 -16.33
CA LEU A 106 -9.46 25.47 -16.37
C LEU A 106 -8.17 25.27 -17.20
N PHE A 107 -8.07 25.92 -18.36
CA PHE A 107 -6.87 25.88 -19.18
C PHE A 107 -5.65 26.46 -18.45
N ALA A 108 -5.80 27.62 -17.81
CA ALA A 108 -4.73 28.27 -17.06
C ALA A 108 -4.26 27.40 -15.87
N VAL A 109 -5.20 26.82 -15.10
CA VAL A 109 -4.90 25.91 -13.99
C VAL A 109 -4.22 24.64 -14.50
N ALA A 110 -4.65 24.08 -15.63
CA ALA A 110 -4.02 22.93 -16.25
C ALA A 110 -2.57 23.24 -16.67
N TYR A 111 -2.34 24.38 -17.32
CA TYR A 111 -1.01 24.80 -17.77
C TYR A 111 -0.07 25.06 -16.58
N VAL A 112 -0.48 25.89 -15.62
CA VAL A 112 0.31 26.19 -14.40
C VAL A 112 0.50 24.92 -13.56
N GLY A 113 -0.48 24.02 -13.56
CA GLY A 113 -0.41 22.73 -12.86
C GLY A 113 0.71 21.82 -13.37
N GLN A 114 1.03 21.87 -14.67
CA GLN A 114 2.17 21.13 -15.24
C GLN A 114 3.50 21.66 -14.69
N GLU A 115 3.70 22.98 -14.69
CA GLU A 115 4.88 23.60 -14.09
C GLU A 115 4.99 23.34 -12.58
N LEU A 116 3.85 23.42 -11.86
CA LEU A 116 3.80 23.12 -10.44
C LEU A 116 4.19 21.66 -10.14
N ALA A 117 3.84 20.71 -11.01
CA ALA A 117 4.23 19.31 -10.86
C ALA A 117 5.75 19.15 -10.82
N HIS A 118 6.45 19.81 -11.74
CA HIS A 118 7.91 19.86 -11.78
C HIS A 118 8.52 20.54 -10.54
N VAL A 119 7.95 21.67 -10.09
CA VAL A 119 8.39 22.36 -8.87
C VAL A 119 8.24 21.47 -7.63
N ILE A 120 7.11 20.76 -7.51
CA ILE A 120 6.85 19.86 -6.39
C ILE A 120 7.82 18.68 -6.39
N THR A 121 8.13 18.09 -7.55
CA THR A 121 9.02 16.93 -7.63
C THR A 121 10.50 17.28 -7.71
N GLY A 122 10.84 18.55 -7.92
CA GLY A 122 12.21 19.01 -8.12
C GLY A 122 12.80 18.61 -9.49
N GLU A 123 11.96 18.25 -10.46
CA GLU A 123 12.39 17.92 -11.82
C GLU A 123 12.39 19.16 -12.70
N THR A 124 13.34 19.28 -13.63
CA THR A 124 13.34 20.37 -14.62
C THR A 124 12.30 20.08 -15.71
N THR A 125 11.69 21.13 -16.29
CA THR A 125 10.68 20.95 -17.35
C THR A 125 11.33 20.62 -18.68
N PHE A 126 10.71 19.77 -19.48
CA PHE A 126 11.19 19.51 -20.85
C PHE A 126 11.17 20.80 -21.69
N GLN A 127 10.17 21.66 -21.50
CA GLN A 127 10.05 22.94 -22.18
C GLN A 127 11.28 23.84 -21.95
N SER A 128 11.82 23.88 -20.73
CA SER A 128 13.00 24.68 -20.40
C SER A 128 14.23 24.36 -21.26
N THR A 129 14.33 23.15 -21.83
CA THR A 129 15.47 22.72 -22.65
C THR A 129 15.53 23.34 -24.05
N TYR A 130 14.43 23.93 -24.52
CA TYR A 130 14.35 24.49 -25.86
C TYR A 130 13.82 25.91 -25.94
N MET A 131 13.26 26.49 -24.86
CA MET A 131 12.73 27.87 -24.87
C MET A 131 13.76 28.93 -25.28
N SER A 132 15.05 28.71 -25.04
CA SER A 132 16.13 29.62 -25.44
C SER A 132 16.59 29.44 -26.89
N LYS A 133 16.09 28.43 -27.62
CA LYS A 133 16.51 28.11 -28.98
C LYS A 133 15.71 28.93 -29.99
N ARG A 134 16.32 29.29 -31.14
CA ARG A 134 15.61 29.97 -32.23
C ARG A 134 14.43 29.17 -32.79
N SER A 135 14.51 27.84 -32.72
CA SER A 135 13.46 26.90 -33.16
C SER A 135 12.37 26.64 -32.10
N TRP A 136 12.37 27.37 -30.97
CA TRP A 136 11.43 27.10 -29.87
C TRP A 136 9.95 27.08 -30.27
N PRO A 137 9.42 27.89 -31.22
CA PRO A 137 8.00 27.82 -31.56
C PRO A 137 7.64 26.52 -32.28
N ALA A 138 8.52 26.03 -33.15
CA ALA A 138 8.34 24.75 -33.83
C ALA A 138 8.40 23.58 -32.85
N LEU A 139 9.37 23.61 -31.92
CA LEU A 139 9.51 22.59 -30.87
C LEU A 139 8.35 22.62 -29.87
N LEU A 140 7.81 23.81 -29.56
CA LEU A 140 6.62 23.93 -28.72
C LEU A 140 5.38 23.33 -29.42
N LEU A 141 5.22 23.58 -30.71
CA LEU A 141 4.12 23.00 -31.49
C LEU A 141 4.22 21.48 -31.54
N GLU A 142 5.41 20.94 -31.81
CA GLU A 142 5.68 19.50 -31.79
C GLU A 142 5.42 18.88 -30.41
N HIS A 143 5.94 19.50 -29.35
CA HIS A 143 5.71 19.06 -27.97
C HIS A 143 4.22 19.08 -27.62
N THR A 144 3.49 20.14 -27.97
CA THR A 144 2.05 20.27 -27.69
C THR A 144 1.23 19.22 -28.45
N TYR A 145 1.59 18.98 -29.72
CA TYR A 145 0.95 18.00 -30.57
C TYR A 145 1.12 16.57 -30.03
N TYR A 146 2.30 16.23 -29.50
CA TYR A 146 2.57 14.92 -28.92
C TYR A 146 2.37 14.84 -27.41
N LEU A 147 1.92 15.90 -26.73
CA LEU A 147 1.94 15.96 -25.27
C LEU A 147 1.18 14.80 -24.61
N LEU A 148 -0.04 14.51 -25.05
CA LEU A 148 -0.83 13.41 -24.50
C LEU A 148 -0.19 12.02 -24.72
N PRO A 149 0.23 11.63 -25.95
CA PRO A 149 0.94 10.36 -26.13
C PRO A 149 2.30 10.33 -25.42
N LEU A 150 3.00 11.45 -25.26
CA LEU A 150 4.23 11.55 -24.46
C LEU A 150 3.96 11.28 -22.98
N CYS A 151 2.87 11.82 -22.42
CA CYS A 151 2.46 11.52 -21.05
C CYS A 151 2.14 10.02 -20.86
N PHE A 152 1.46 9.39 -21.82
CA PHE A 152 1.20 7.94 -21.78
C PHE A 152 2.48 7.12 -21.94
N ASP A 153 3.37 7.50 -22.85
CA ASP A 153 4.65 6.83 -23.02
C ASP A 153 5.50 6.91 -21.74
N ALA A 154 5.59 8.11 -21.13
CA ALA A 154 6.23 8.28 -19.83
C ALA A 154 5.58 7.38 -18.77
N LEU A 155 4.25 7.35 -18.69
CA LEU A 155 3.51 6.49 -17.77
C LEU A 155 3.87 4.99 -17.92
N PHE A 156 3.96 4.49 -19.14
CA PHE A 156 4.25 3.06 -19.40
C PHE A 156 5.71 2.68 -19.21
N THR A 157 6.62 3.66 -19.20
CA THR A 157 8.08 3.46 -19.10
C THR A 157 8.65 3.89 -17.76
N LEU A 158 7.80 4.37 -16.84
CA LEU A 158 8.18 4.76 -15.49
C LEU A 158 8.91 3.60 -14.77
N LYS A 159 10.04 3.93 -14.15
CA LYS A 159 10.78 3.00 -13.26
C LYS A 159 9.93 2.55 -12.07
N GLU A 160 9.07 3.44 -11.56
CA GLU A 160 8.07 3.13 -10.53
C GLU A 160 6.68 3.52 -11.02
N SER A 161 5.85 2.52 -11.30
CA SER A 161 4.46 2.72 -11.73
C SER A 161 3.56 3.24 -10.60
N PHE A 162 2.45 3.91 -10.92
CA PHE A 162 1.38 4.24 -9.96
C PHE A 162 0.83 3.03 -9.22
N ALA A 163 0.94 1.85 -9.81
CA ALA A 163 0.61 0.59 -9.13
C ALA A 163 1.32 0.51 -7.77
N THR A 164 2.59 0.98 -7.68
CA THR A 164 3.36 0.97 -6.44
C THR A 164 2.76 1.83 -5.33
N TRP A 165 1.94 2.84 -5.63
CA TRP A 165 1.32 3.66 -4.58
C TRP A 165 0.13 2.98 -3.92
N ILE A 166 -0.49 2.04 -4.62
CA ILE A 166 -1.71 1.34 -4.21
C ILE A 166 -1.36 -0.01 -3.57
N VAL A 167 -0.19 -0.55 -3.91
CA VAL A 167 0.31 -1.82 -3.38
C VAL A 167 0.58 -1.75 -1.88
N ALA A 168 0.15 -2.78 -1.17
CA ALA A 168 0.48 -3.02 0.23
C ALA A 168 1.91 -3.59 0.35
N HIS A 169 2.88 -2.71 0.28
CA HIS A 169 4.28 -3.06 0.37
C HIS A 169 4.69 -3.65 1.71
N ASP A 170 5.64 -4.57 1.67
CA ASP A 170 6.42 -4.99 2.83
C ASP A 170 7.43 -3.91 3.20
N TYR A 171 7.16 -3.29 4.35
CA TYR A 171 7.96 -2.24 4.93
C TYR A 171 8.88 -2.77 6.05
N VAL A 172 8.90 -4.07 6.33
CA VAL A 172 9.86 -4.64 7.28
C VAL A 172 11.21 -4.79 6.59
N VAL A 173 12.21 -4.13 7.15
CA VAL A 173 13.56 -4.06 6.60
C VAL A 173 14.55 -4.78 7.52
N ARG A 174 15.60 -5.39 6.98
CA ARG A 174 16.57 -6.17 7.76
C ARG A 174 18.00 -5.94 7.27
N CYS A 175 18.97 -5.96 8.19
CA CYS A 175 20.38 -6.02 7.84
C CYS A 175 21.20 -6.69 8.96
N LYS A 176 22.49 -6.89 8.72
CA LYS A 176 23.44 -7.40 9.72
C LYS A 176 24.72 -6.59 9.71
N LEU A 177 25.14 -6.15 10.89
CA LEU A 177 26.39 -5.46 11.15
C LEU A 177 27.51 -6.49 11.30
N THR A 178 28.48 -6.50 10.38
CA THR A 178 29.49 -7.58 10.30
C THR A 178 30.93 -7.09 10.23
N SER A 179 31.17 -5.82 9.90
CA SER A 179 32.52 -5.30 9.75
C SER A 179 33.26 -5.24 11.10
N ALA A 180 34.58 -5.16 11.06
CA ALA A 180 35.39 -5.02 12.28
C ALA A 180 35.01 -3.78 13.10
N LYS A 181 34.70 -2.66 12.42
CA LYS A 181 34.22 -1.43 13.06
C LYS A 181 32.85 -1.61 13.71
N ASP A 182 31.94 -2.30 13.04
CA ASP A 182 30.61 -2.58 13.60
C ASP A 182 30.71 -3.44 14.86
N LYS A 183 31.51 -4.51 14.80
CA LYS A 183 31.75 -5.40 15.94
C LYS A 183 32.40 -4.67 17.12
N ALA A 184 33.33 -3.75 16.84
CA ALA A 184 33.95 -2.91 17.87
C ALA A 184 32.93 -1.96 18.53
N ALA A 185 32.04 -1.35 17.74
CA ALA A 185 30.98 -0.49 18.26
C ALA A 185 29.96 -1.28 19.11
N LEU A 186 29.50 -2.44 18.63
CA LEU A 186 28.60 -3.31 19.40
C LEU A 186 29.26 -3.75 20.72
N ARG A 187 30.56 -4.11 20.68
CA ARG A 187 31.32 -4.45 21.88
C ARG A 187 31.41 -3.28 22.86
N ALA A 188 31.71 -2.07 22.40
CA ALA A 188 31.77 -0.89 23.27
C ALA A 188 30.43 -0.62 23.99
N VAL A 189 29.30 -0.83 23.30
CA VAL A 189 27.96 -0.74 23.92
C VAL A 189 27.76 -1.87 24.94
N LYS A 190 28.13 -3.10 24.60
CA LYS A 190 28.04 -4.25 25.51
C LYS A 190 28.85 -4.02 26.78
N ASP A 191 30.11 -3.62 26.64
CA ASP A 191 31.04 -3.40 27.74
C ASP A 191 30.53 -2.27 28.67
N PHE A 192 29.97 -1.19 28.10
CA PHE A 192 29.30 -0.14 28.86
C PHE A 192 28.14 -0.69 29.71
N VAL A 193 27.22 -1.44 29.11
CA VAL A 193 26.07 -2.02 29.83
C VAL A 193 26.52 -3.00 30.91
N THR A 194 27.55 -3.81 30.63
CA THR A 194 28.13 -4.74 31.60
C THR A 194 28.75 -3.99 32.78
N ALA A 195 29.44 -2.87 32.53
CA ALA A 195 30.05 -2.04 33.57
C ALA A 195 29.00 -1.34 34.46
N GLU A 196 27.91 -0.84 33.87
CA GLU A 196 26.80 -0.24 34.61
C GLU A 196 26.05 -1.25 35.50
N ASN A 197 26.08 -2.54 35.11
CA ASN A 197 25.47 -3.67 35.81
C ASN A 197 24.07 -3.36 36.37
N PRO A 198 23.08 -2.98 35.54
CA PRO A 198 21.74 -2.65 36.05
C PRO A 198 21.08 -3.85 36.74
N ASP A 199 20.04 -3.62 37.51
CA ASP A 199 19.25 -4.70 38.12
C ASP A 199 18.71 -5.67 37.04
N ARG A 200 18.74 -6.99 37.34
CA ARG A 200 18.21 -8.04 36.47
C ARG A 200 16.69 -8.18 36.57
N SER A 201 16.11 -7.74 37.69
CA SER A 201 14.68 -7.88 37.97
C SER A 201 13.81 -6.92 37.16
N CYS A 202 14.39 -5.85 36.61
CA CYS A 202 13.70 -4.84 35.82
C CYS A 202 14.41 -4.56 34.50
N THR A 203 13.72 -3.86 33.61
CA THR A 203 14.32 -3.34 32.38
C THR A 203 15.21 -2.15 32.68
N ALA A 204 16.25 -1.96 31.87
CA ALA A 204 17.14 -0.81 31.97
C ALA A 204 17.24 -0.06 30.64
N HIS A 205 17.36 1.26 30.73
CA HIS A 205 17.22 2.18 29.61
C HIS A 205 18.25 3.32 29.70
N TRP A 206 19.07 3.47 28.66
CA TRP A 206 19.93 4.65 28.49
C TRP A 206 19.58 5.38 27.19
N TRP A 207 19.26 6.66 27.32
CA TRP A 207 18.78 7.48 26.21
C TRP A 207 19.94 8.06 25.45
N TYR A 208 19.90 8.00 24.12
CA TYR A 208 20.98 8.47 23.24
C TYR A 208 21.43 9.91 23.56
N GLN A 209 20.47 10.80 23.85
CA GLN A 209 20.77 12.20 24.18
C GLN A 209 21.63 12.36 25.43
N LYS A 210 21.59 11.39 26.36
CA LYS A 210 22.33 11.39 27.63
C LYS A 210 23.61 10.55 27.59
N LEU A 211 23.87 9.84 26.49
CA LEU A 211 25.13 9.12 26.30
C LEU A 211 26.26 10.11 26.01
N GLU A 212 27.46 9.78 26.47
CA GLU A 212 28.68 10.58 26.31
C GLU A 212 29.87 9.67 25.94
N GLY A 213 30.96 10.27 25.45
CA GLY A 213 32.20 9.56 25.14
C GLY A 213 32.05 8.41 24.14
N SER A 214 32.87 7.37 24.34
CA SER A 214 33.02 6.26 23.40
C SER A 214 31.73 5.46 23.17
N VAL A 215 30.84 5.35 24.16
CA VAL A 215 29.56 4.65 23.99
C VAL A 215 28.62 5.44 23.07
N LYS A 216 28.62 6.78 23.14
CA LYS A 216 27.84 7.62 22.22
C LYS A 216 28.37 7.51 20.80
N ASP A 217 29.68 7.51 20.63
CA ASP A 217 30.33 7.37 19.32
C ASP A 217 30.01 5.99 18.70
N ALA A 218 30.09 4.93 19.51
CA ALA A 218 29.71 3.58 19.10
C ALA A 218 28.23 3.49 18.69
N PHE A 219 27.33 4.09 19.48
CA PHE A 219 25.91 4.16 19.14
C PHE A 219 25.68 4.92 17.83
N THR A 220 26.36 6.05 17.64
CA THR A 220 26.26 6.91 16.45
C THR A 220 26.76 6.17 15.21
N HIS A 221 27.85 5.40 15.33
CA HIS A 221 28.34 4.52 14.26
C HIS A 221 27.27 3.50 13.86
N CYS A 222 26.71 2.77 14.83
CA CYS A 222 25.64 1.78 14.56
C CYS A 222 24.42 2.40 13.86
N MET A 223 24.05 3.63 14.24
CA MET A 223 22.95 4.39 13.64
C MET A 223 23.25 4.84 12.19
N GLY A 224 24.50 5.14 11.86
CA GLY A 224 24.89 5.74 10.58
C GLY A 224 25.66 4.85 9.61
N CYS A 225 25.95 3.60 9.97
CA CYS A 225 26.78 2.69 9.18
C CYS A 225 26.13 2.28 7.85
N ASP A 226 26.96 1.84 6.89
CA ASP A 226 26.52 1.50 5.55
C ASP A 226 25.46 0.38 5.51
N PRO A 227 25.55 -0.71 6.30
CA PRO A 227 24.49 -1.71 6.36
C PRO A 227 23.13 -1.14 6.79
N MET A 228 23.13 -0.19 7.74
CA MET A 228 21.92 0.47 8.23
C MET A 228 21.30 1.38 7.17
N LYS A 229 22.11 2.16 6.46
CA LYS A 229 21.66 2.99 5.34
C LYS A 229 21.16 2.13 4.18
N LYS A 230 21.92 1.09 3.81
CA LYS A 230 21.61 0.18 2.71
C LYS A 230 20.25 -0.49 2.89
N MET A 231 19.94 -0.90 4.12
CA MET A 231 18.65 -1.47 4.49
C MET A 231 17.46 -0.58 4.09
N PHE A 232 17.59 0.75 4.24
CA PHE A 232 16.57 1.68 3.80
C PHE A 232 16.63 1.94 2.30
N THR A 233 17.82 2.11 1.70
CA THR A 233 17.94 2.39 0.25
C THR A 233 17.50 1.23 -0.63
N ASP A 234 17.57 -0.01 -0.12
CA ASP A 234 17.04 -1.20 -0.78
C ASP A 234 15.50 -1.20 -0.86
N ARG A 235 14.84 -0.34 -0.07
CA ARG A 235 13.38 -0.22 0.03
C ARG A 235 12.86 1.13 -0.46
N PHE A 236 13.60 2.20 -0.22
CA PHE A 236 13.24 3.57 -0.54
C PHE A 236 14.29 4.18 -1.45
N ARG A 237 13.86 4.66 -2.60
CA ARG A 237 14.73 5.30 -3.58
C ARG A 237 15.44 6.52 -3.00
N PRO A 238 16.78 6.57 -2.98
CA PRO A 238 17.53 7.68 -2.39
C PRO A 238 17.39 8.99 -3.18
N ASP A 239 17.01 8.93 -4.45
CA ASP A 239 16.71 10.12 -5.25
C ASP A 239 15.35 10.73 -4.90
N ALA A 240 14.36 9.92 -4.49
CA ALA A 240 12.99 10.36 -4.20
C ALA A 240 12.67 10.52 -2.70
N TYR A 241 13.34 9.79 -1.82
CA TYR A 241 13.09 9.76 -0.38
C TYR A 241 14.30 10.25 0.42
N ASN A 242 14.01 10.81 1.59
CA ASN A 242 14.98 11.07 2.65
C ASN A 242 14.77 10.08 3.81
N VAL A 243 15.84 9.80 4.52
CA VAL A 243 15.88 8.98 5.74
C VAL A 243 16.66 9.75 6.79
N ASP A 244 15.97 10.28 7.80
CA ASP A 244 16.58 11.05 8.88
C ASP A 244 16.46 10.28 10.20
N PRO A 245 17.54 10.16 11.00
CA PRO A 245 17.42 9.59 12.33
C PRO A 245 16.56 10.47 13.24
N ILE A 246 15.96 9.87 14.27
CA ILE A 246 15.22 10.56 15.34
C ILE A 246 15.94 10.32 16.69
N PRO A 247 17.05 11.02 16.97
CA PRO A 247 17.87 10.78 18.16
C PRO A 247 17.12 10.87 19.50
N ALA A 248 16.06 11.67 19.55
CA ALA A 248 15.23 11.86 20.75
C ALA A 248 14.45 10.60 21.17
N MET A 249 14.26 9.63 20.26
CA MET A 249 13.59 8.36 20.54
C MET A 249 14.57 7.21 20.78
N ASN A 250 15.86 7.42 20.54
CA ASN A 250 16.86 6.35 20.51
C ASN A 250 17.32 5.96 21.93
N GLU A 251 17.47 4.66 22.16
CA GLU A 251 17.88 4.12 23.45
C GLU A 251 18.70 2.82 23.34
N ILE A 252 19.54 2.60 24.35
CA ILE A 252 20.06 1.28 24.73
C ILE A 252 19.01 0.65 25.66
N TYR A 253 18.52 -0.52 25.30
CA TYR A 253 17.53 -1.28 26.05
C TYR A 253 18.09 -2.61 26.53
N VAL A 254 17.86 -2.92 27.79
CA VAL A 254 18.22 -4.21 28.40
C VAL A 254 16.96 -4.85 28.99
N ALA A 255 16.67 -6.08 28.57
CA ALA A 255 15.50 -6.82 29.02
C ALA A 255 15.68 -7.36 30.45
N SER A 256 14.58 -7.46 31.21
CA SER A 256 14.55 -8.12 32.52
C SER A 256 14.63 -9.65 32.39
N SER A 257 14.99 -10.34 33.49
CA SER A 257 14.99 -11.81 33.59
C SER A 257 13.62 -12.40 33.97
N HIS A 258 12.66 -11.56 34.36
CA HIS A 258 11.29 -11.95 34.74
C HIS A 258 10.28 -11.06 34.02
N HIS A 259 9.24 -11.68 33.44
CA HIS A 259 8.18 -11.01 32.67
C HIS A 259 6.85 -10.89 33.44
N GLU A 260 6.84 -11.26 34.73
CA GLU A 260 5.64 -11.21 35.57
C GLU A 260 5.46 -9.83 36.22
N ASN A 261 4.28 -9.22 36.04
CA ASN A 261 3.83 -7.98 36.68
C ASN A 261 4.65 -6.70 36.38
N ASN A 262 4.99 -6.44 35.12
CA ASN A 262 5.56 -5.16 34.68
C ASN A 262 4.88 -4.63 33.39
N SER A 263 5.20 -3.41 32.98
CA SER A 263 4.63 -2.78 31.76
C SER A 263 4.95 -3.54 30.46
N ASP A 264 5.87 -4.51 30.49
CA ASP A 264 6.26 -5.25 29.30
C ASP A 264 5.18 -6.23 28.84
N THR A 265 4.17 -6.54 29.67
CA THR A 265 3.01 -7.36 29.26
C THR A 265 2.30 -6.80 28.03
N VAL A 266 2.34 -5.47 27.82
CA VAL A 266 1.78 -4.86 26.60
C VAL A 266 2.53 -5.33 25.34
N PHE A 267 3.84 -5.55 25.42
CA PHE A 267 4.65 -6.02 24.29
C PHE A 267 4.43 -7.50 23.94
N TYR A 268 3.93 -8.29 24.89
CA TYR A 268 3.47 -9.69 24.68
C TYR A 268 2.04 -9.78 24.12
N THR A 269 1.39 -8.63 23.91
CA THR A 269 0.14 -8.55 23.15
C THR A 269 0.41 -7.93 21.79
N GLN A 270 -0.35 -8.32 20.77
CA GLN A 270 -0.26 -7.66 19.46
C GLN A 270 -0.58 -6.17 19.58
N HIS A 271 0.31 -5.31 19.07
CA HIS A 271 0.15 -3.86 19.12
C HIS A 271 0.89 -3.17 17.96
N CYS A 272 0.56 -1.91 17.75
CA CYS A 272 1.40 -0.95 17.03
C CYS A 272 2.06 -0.04 18.06
N ASP A 273 3.28 0.41 17.81
CA ASP A 273 3.99 1.26 18.77
C ASP A 273 3.45 2.71 18.79
N GLY A 274 2.94 3.20 17.66
CA GLY A 274 2.48 4.58 17.50
C GLY A 274 1.11 4.70 16.84
N PRO A 275 0.39 5.82 17.07
CA PRO A 275 -0.96 6.02 16.53
C PRO A 275 -1.00 6.83 15.21
N TRP A 276 0.15 7.23 14.65
CA TRP A 276 0.21 8.21 13.55
C TRP A 276 0.29 7.56 12.16
N SER A 277 -0.52 6.53 11.91
CA SER A 277 -0.50 5.82 10.62
C SER A 277 -1.04 6.66 9.47
N VAL A 278 -1.96 7.62 9.72
CA VAL A 278 -2.68 8.41 8.69
C VAL A 278 -1.86 9.18 7.66
N TYR A 279 -0.57 9.45 7.89
CA TYR A 279 0.25 10.28 7.02
C TYR A 279 0.78 9.50 5.79
N PRO A 280 0.20 9.66 4.58
CA PRO A 280 0.59 8.87 3.42
C PRO A 280 2.06 9.09 3.05
N PHE A 281 2.72 8.03 2.55
CA PHE A 281 4.13 8.02 2.10
C PHE A 281 5.20 8.36 3.15
N CYS A 282 4.82 8.89 4.32
CA CYS A 282 5.73 9.16 5.43
C CYS A 282 5.69 8.00 6.41
N HIS A 283 6.86 7.52 6.83
CA HIS A 283 7.04 6.39 7.73
C HIS A 283 7.91 6.81 8.92
N VAL A 284 7.60 6.29 10.10
CA VAL A 284 8.54 6.35 11.23
C VAL A 284 8.93 4.91 11.49
N TYR A 285 10.21 4.63 11.43
CA TYR A 285 10.75 3.31 11.66
C TYR A 285 11.23 3.18 13.10
N ARG A 286 10.97 2.03 13.71
CA ARG A 286 11.75 1.52 14.83
C ARG A 286 12.60 0.37 14.31
N VAL A 287 13.90 0.44 14.57
CA VAL A 287 14.89 -0.58 14.24
C VAL A 287 15.43 -1.15 15.54
N MET A 288 15.25 -2.46 15.69
CA MET A 288 15.80 -3.24 16.79
C MET A 288 17.13 -3.82 16.31
N LEU A 289 18.25 -3.40 16.90
CA LEU A 289 19.59 -3.92 16.61
C LEU A 289 20.12 -4.69 17.83
N ALA A 290 20.33 -5.98 17.68
CA ALA A 290 20.85 -6.83 18.75
C ALA A 290 22.35 -6.61 18.96
N VAL A 291 22.73 -6.38 20.22
CA VAL A 291 24.10 -6.09 20.66
C VAL A 291 24.80 -7.35 21.20
N ASN A 292 24.04 -8.38 21.50
CA ASN A 292 24.53 -9.69 21.87
C ASN A 292 23.57 -10.79 21.38
N GLU A 293 23.97 -12.05 21.56
CA GLU A 293 23.15 -13.20 21.23
C GLU A 293 21.81 -13.16 21.98
N ASN A 294 20.74 -13.43 21.24
CA ASN A 294 19.42 -13.66 21.79
C ASN A 294 18.76 -14.83 21.07
N VAL A 295 18.38 -15.83 21.86
CA VAL A 295 17.75 -17.10 21.46
C VAL A 295 16.40 -17.31 22.14
N GLN A 296 16.06 -16.47 23.12
CA GLN A 296 14.83 -16.56 23.89
C GLN A 296 13.72 -15.70 23.29
N VAL A 297 14.00 -14.45 22.96
CA VAL A 297 12.92 -13.50 22.66
C VAL A 297 12.81 -13.30 21.15
N GLU A 298 11.71 -13.70 20.56
CA GLU A 298 11.43 -13.46 19.14
C GLU A 298 10.48 -12.28 18.94
N THR A 299 10.64 -11.58 17.82
CA THR A 299 9.69 -10.55 17.38
C THR A 299 8.94 -11.07 16.17
N ILE A 300 7.62 -11.06 16.23
CA ILE A 300 6.72 -11.56 15.19
C ILE A 300 5.98 -10.38 14.57
N PHE A 301 6.21 -10.16 13.27
CA PHE A 301 5.50 -9.18 12.44
C PHE A 301 4.23 -9.83 11.91
N THR A 302 3.10 -9.49 12.54
CA THR A 302 1.84 -10.23 12.37
C THR A 302 1.29 -10.08 10.97
N MET A 303 1.36 -8.87 10.40
CA MET A 303 0.80 -8.61 9.07
C MET A 303 1.70 -9.17 7.97
N GLN A 304 3.02 -9.03 8.14
CA GLN A 304 4.01 -9.64 7.25
C GLN A 304 4.02 -11.18 7.34
N LYS A 305 3.52 -11.76 8.44
CA LYS A 305 3.60 -13.20 8.77
C LYS A 305 5.04 -13.73 8.81
N SER A 306 5.94 -12.97 9.42
CA SER A 306 7.32 -13.42 9.63
C SER A 306 7.81 -13.04 11.03
N GLY A 307 8.93 -13.60 11.46
CA GLY A 307 9.52 -13.27 12.75
C GLY A 307 10.82 -14.00 13.00
N GLY A 308 11.35 -13.81 14.20
CA GLY A 308 12.49 -14.57 14.70
C GLY A 308 13.24 -13.84 15.79
N CYS A 309 14.24 -14.52 16.34
CA CYS A 309 15.20 -13.93 17.26
C CYS A 309 16.27 -13.15 16.47
N LEU A 310 16.59 -11.95 16.94
CA LEU A 310 17.73 -11.19 16.46
C LEU A 310 18.94 -11.56 17.31
N SER A 311 20.03 -11.96 16.68
CA SER A 311 21.30 -12.28 17.35
C SER A 311 22.36 -11.23 17.01
N ASP A 312 23.59 -11.46 17.43
CA ASP A 312 24.65 -10.46 17.46
C ASP A 312 24.84 -9.75 16.09
N GLY A 313 24.60 -8.43 16.10
CA GLY A 313 24.65 -7.56 14.93
C GLY A 313 23.43 -7.61 13.99
N ASP A 314 22.43 -8.45 14.24
CA ASP A 314 21.20 -8.48 13.45
C ASP A 314 20.33 -7.26 13.76
N ALA A 315 19.80 -6.64 12.71
CA ALA A 315 18.87 -5.53 12.79
C ALA A 315 17.57 -5.83 12.03
N ALA A 316 16.44 -5.51 12.64
CA ALA A 316 15.14 -5.50 11.97
C ALA A 316 14.41 -4.18 12.24
N GLY A 317 13.99 -3.52 11.16
CA GLY A 317 13.22 -2.29 11.16
C GLY A 317 11.79 -2.50 10.69
N PHE A 318 10.85 -1.81 11.32
CA PHE A 318 9.44 -1.84 10.95
C PHE A 318 8.79 -0.46 11.17
N ASP A 319 7.67 -0.21 10.51
CA ASP A 319 6.94 1.05 10.65
C ASP A 319 6.25 1.10 12.03
N TYR A 320 6.78 1.96 12.90
CA TYR A 320 6.35 2.24 14.26
C TYR A 320 4.83 2.48 14.37
N ASN A 321 4.20 3.07 13.34
CA ASN A 321 2.79 3.41 13.41
C ASN A 321 1.86 2.37 12.76
N ARG A 322 2.40 1.40 12.01
CA ARG A 322 1.59 0.57 11.10
C ARG A 322 1.82 -0.93 11.23
N GLU A 323 3.01 -1.35 11.62
CA GLU A 323 3.30 -2.78 11.73
C GLU A 323 2.81 -3.32 13.06
N ILE A 324 1.78 -4.19 12.98
CA ILE A 324 1.31 -4.95 14.14
C ILE A 324 2.35 -6.01 14.44
N HIS A 325 2.91 -5.95 15.64
CA HIS A 325 3.91 -6.91 16.07
C HIS A 325 3.64 -7.37 17.50
N VAL A 326 4.28 -8.48 17.85
CA VAL A 326 4.22 -9.08 19.17
C VAL A 326 5.56 -9.73 19.49
N ILE A 327 5.90 -9.73 20.77
CA ILE A 327 7.06 -10.43 21.29
C ILE A 327 6.59 -11.75 21.91
N SER A 328 7.35 -12.82 21.67
CA SER A 328 7.10 -14.15 22.25
C SER A 328 8.40 -14.72 22.81
N ASP A 329 8.27 -15.52 23.87
CA ASP A 329 9.40 -16.24 24.46
C ASP A 329 9.46 -17.67 23.91
N LEU A 330 10.61 -18.03 23.38
CA LEU A 330 10.98 -19.39 23.04
C LEU A 330 11.43 -20.17 24.29
N PRO A 331 11.34 -21.51 24.27
CA PRO A 331 11.71 -22.35 25.43
C PRO A 331 13.18 -22.21 25.85
N THR A 332 14.06 -21.84 24.93
CA THR A 332 15.50 -21.69 25.18
C THR A 332 15.77 -20.35 25.86
N LYS A 333 16.37 -20.38 27.05
CA LYS A 333 16.72 -19.15 27.79
C LYS A 333 18.03 -18.56 27.30
N ASN A 334 18.12 -17.23 27.32
CA ASN A 334 19.38 -16.54 27.06
C ASN A 334 20.39 -16.85 28.18
N THR A 335 21.65 -17.05 27.81
CA THR A 335 22.76 -17.24 28.75
C THR A 335 23.15 -15.94 29.45
N ASP A 336 22.96 -14.81 28.77
CA ASP A 336 23.23 -13.45 29.26
C ASP A 336 22.01 -12.53 29.05
N ARG A 337 22.05 -11.31 29.58
CA ARG A 337 20.98 -10.32 29.40
C ARG A 337 20.83 -9.94 27.93
N ARG A 338 19.61 -9.85 27.40
CA ARG A 338 19.39 -9.34 26.05
C ARG A 338 19.62 -7.83 26.01
N ILE A 339 20.64 -7.40 25.26
CA ILE A 339 20.97 -5.99 25.02
C ILE A 339 20.56 -5.65 23.58
N THR A 340 19.82 -4.56 23.40
CA THR A 340 19.31 -4.15 22.09
C THR A 340 19.35 -2.62 21.97
N LEU A 341 19.82 -2.12 20.84
CA LEU A 341 19.64 -0.72 20.47
C LEU A 341 18.27 -0.55 19.81
N LYS A 342 17.49 0.40 20.30
CA LYS A 342 16.28 0.86 19.62
C LYS A 342 16.60 2.16 18.89
N LEU A 343 16.70 2.07 17.57
CA LEU A 343 16.99 3.19 16.68
C LEU A 343 15.72 3.60 15.96
N HIS A 344 15.51 4.89 15.76
CA HIS A 344 14.34 5.41 15.08
C HIS A 344 14.73 6.32 13.93
N TYR A 345 13.97 6.23 12.84
CA TYR A 345 14.17 7.01 11.62
C TYR A 345 12.84 7.52 11.12
N VAL A 346 12.82 8.70 10.50
CA VAL A 346 11.69 9.17 9.72
C VAL A 346 12.06 9.10 8.24
N VAL A 347 11.20 8.46 7.46
CA VAL A 347 11.37 8.26 6.01
C VAL A 347 10.23 8.96 5.30
N TYR A 348 10.54 9.81 4.33
CA TYR A 348 9.53 10.63 3.65
C TYR A 348 9.98 11.02 2.22
N PRO A 349 9.04 11.21 1.28
CA PRO A 349 9.36 11.77 -0.03
C PRO A 349 9.97 13.16 0.12
N LYS A 350 11.02 13.49 -0.63
CA LYS A 350 11.71 14.79 -0.52
C LYS A 350 10.76 15.99 -0.69
N CYS A 351 9.75 15.87 -1.56
CA CYS A 351 8.71 16.88 -1.76
C CYS A 351 7.81 17.12 -0.53
N PHE A 352 7.76 16.18 0.41
CA PHE A 352 6.98 16.25 1.65
C PHE A 352 7.86 16.44 2.90
N GLY A 353 9.03 17.06 2.77
CA GLY A 353 9.97 17.21 3.87
C GLY A 353 9.40 17.87 5.14
N TRP A 354 8.51 18.85 4.99
CA TRP A 354 7.84 19.48 6.13
C TRP A 354 6.88 18.51 6.84
N ILE A 355 6.14 17.67 6.10
CA ILE A 355 5.26 16.64 6.66
C ILE A 355 6.09 15.58 7.39
N GLY A 356 7.20 15.14 6.78
CA GLY A 356 8.12 14.17 7.37
C GLY A 356 8.66 14.65 8.73
N LYS A 357 9.21 15.88 8.77
CA LYS A 357 9.72 16.49 10.01
C LYS A 357 8.62 16.66 11.07
N PHE A 358 7.42 17.08 10.66
CA PHE A 358 6.28 17.19 11.55
C PHE A 358 5.88 15.83 12.14
N LYS A 359 5.80 14.77 11.31
CA LYS A 359 5.52 13.40 11.76
C LYS A 359 6.59 12.90 12.74
N GLY A 360 7.87 13.14 12.47
CA GLY A 360 8.95 12.80 13.39
C GLY A 360 8.82 13.48 14.76
N THR A 361 8.38 14.74 14.76
CA THR A 361 8.09 15.51 15.98
C THR A 361 6.91 14.91 16.75
N LEU A 362 5.80 14.59 16.07
CA LEU A 362 4.64 13.94 16.68
C LEU A 362 4.98 12.57 17.27
N ALA A 363 5.79 11.77 16.57
CA ALA A 363 6.25 10.48 17.07
C ALA A 363 7.14 10.64 18.30
N THR A 364 8.04 11.63 18.31
CA THR A 364 8.88 11.96 19.47
C THR A 364 8.04 12.38 20.67
N TRP A 365 7.06 13.27 20.45
CA TRP A 365 6.14 13.73 21.49
C TRP A 365 5.31 12.57 22.07
N TYR A 366 4.75 11.73 21.20
CA TYR A 366 3.99 10.57 21.62
C TYR A 366 4.86 9.58 22.40
N ASN A 367 6.04 9.23 21.89
CA ASN A 367 6.95 8.30 22.57
C ASN A 367 7.39 8.81 23.94
N THR A 368 7.66 10.11 24.06
CA THR A 368 8.03 10.75 25.35
C THR A 368 6.86 10.72 26.33
N THR A 369 5.66 11.06 25.86
CA THR A 369 4.45 11.10 26.70
C THR A 369 4.03 9.70 27.13
N ALA A 370 3.98 8.76 26.19
CA ALA A 370 3.68 7.35 26.44
C ALA A 370 4.68 6.76 27.42
N ARG A 371 5.98 7.04 27.25
CA ARG A 371 7.02 6.64 28.22
C ARG A 371 6.73 7.18 29.62
N ASN A 372 6.47 8.48 29.77
CA ASN A 372 6.21 9.08 31.08
C ASN A 372 4.97 8.45 31.73
N LEU A 373 3.96 8.16 30.92
CA LEU A 373 2.74 7.48 31.36
C LEU A 373 3.02 6.01 31.74
N PHE A 374 3.83 5.27 30.98
CA PHE A 374 4.26 3.92 31.33
C PHE A 374 5.02 3.91 32.65
N LEU A 375 6.03 4.75 32.82
CA LEU A 375 6.78 4.86 34.07
C LEU A 375 5.88 5.19 35.27
N ALA A 376 4.90 6.08 35.08
CA ALA A 376 3.91 6.42 36.12
C ALA A 376 2.91 5.28 36.43
N THR A 377 2.71 4.35 35.49
CA THR A 377 1.72 3.26 35.60
C THR A 377 2.32 1.88 35.87
N ILE A 378 3.64 1.74 36.00
CA ILE A 378 4.30 0.47 36.38
C ILE A 378 3.80 -0.05 37.74
N LYS A 379 3.50 0.84 38.70
CA LYS A 379 2.83 0.50 39.97
C LYS A 379 1.75 1.56 40.26
N PRO A 380 0.58 1.49 39.60
CA PRO A 380 -0.41 2.56 39.68
C PRO A 380 -1.02 2.59 41.08
N ARG A 381 -0.71 3.64 41.85
CA ARG A 381 -1.25 3.86 43.19
C ARG A 381 -2.43 4.83 43.12
N GLY A 382 -3.59 4.44 43.67
CA GLY A 382 -4.80 5.26 43.64
C GLY A 382 -5.65 5.10 42.38
N PHE A 383 -6.86 5.67 42.42
CA PHE A 383 -7.88 5.47 41.38
C PHE A 383 -7.50 6.09 40.03
N PHE A 384 -6.98 7.33 40.03
CA PHE A 384 -6.61 8.05 38.81
C PHE A 384 -5.58 7.28 37.97
N TRP A 385 -4.49 6.81 38.59
CA TRP A 385 -3.44 6.08 37.88
C TRP A 385 -3.90 4.70 37.39
N LYS A 386 -4.82 4.04 38.11
CA LYS A 386 -5.47 2.81 37.65
C LYS A 386 -6.36 3.07 36.43
N PHE A 387 -7.12 4.16 36.42
CA PHE A 387 -7.94 4.57 35.28
C PHE A 387 -7.07 4.95 34.07
N ALA A 388 -6.00 5.71 34.27
CA ALA A 388 -5.06 6.07 33.21
C ALA A 388 -4.39 4.82 32.59
N ALA A 389 -3.97 3.85 33.40
CA ALA A 389 -3.45 2.57 32.91
C ALA A 389 -4.50 1.80 32.10
N TRP A 390 -5.76 1.78 32.55
CA TRP A 390 -6.87 1.17 31.80
C TRP A 390 -7.08 1.85 30.44
N CYS A 391 -7.06 3.19 30.38
CA CYS A 391 -7.17 3.93 29.13
C CYS A 391 -6.06 3.61 28.13
N VAL A 392 -4.82 3.41 28.59
CA VAL A 392 -3.70 2.99 27.74
C VAL A 392 -3.98 1.62 27.14
N ILE A 393 -4.27 0.62 27.97
CA ILE A 393 -4.53 -0.75 27.51
C ILE A 393 -5.72 -0.79 26.56
N PHE A 394 -6.81 -0.09 26.90
CA PHE A 394 -8.00 0.00 26.06
C PHE A 394 -7.68 0.63 24.71
N THR A 395 -7.01 1.78 24.69
CA THR A 395 -6.64 2.48 23.45
C THR A 395 -5.71 1.63 22.58
N THR A 396 -4.67 1.03 23.15
CA THR A 396 -3.75 0.15 22.42
C THR A 396 -4.48 -1.01 21.76
N LYS A 397 -5.39 -1.67 22.50
CA LYS A 397 -6.21 -2.75 21.96
C LYS A 397 -7.12 -2.29 20.82
N ARG A 398 -7.75 -1.12 20.94
CA ARG A 398 -8.64 -0.57 19.91
C ARG A 398 -7.86 -0.17 18.66
N VAL A 399 -6.70 0.46 18.81
CA VAL A 399 -5.81 0.78 17.69
C VAL A 399 -5.35 -0.48 16.97
N ARG A 400 -4.98 -1.54 17.71
CA ARG A 400 -4.66 -2.85 17.13
C ARG A 400 -5.83 -3.42 16.32
N GLU A 401 -7.04 -3.47 16.88
CA GLU A 401 -8.21 -4.00 16.16
C GLU A 401 -8.51 -3.18 14.90
N LEU A 402 -8.41 -1.86 15.00
CA LEU A 402 -8.58 -0.96 13.87
C LEU A 402 -7.56 -1.26 12.78
N GLU A 403 -6.27 -1.33 13.13
CA GLU A 403 -5.20 -1.63 12.17
C GLU A 403 -5.28 -3.06 11.61
N MET A 404 -5.74 -4.03 12.39
CA MET A 404 -5.86 -5.43 11.95
C MET A 404 -6.94 -5.58 10.87
N TYR A 405 -8.11 -4.96 11.07
CA TYR A 405 -9.30 -5.23 10.23
C TYR A 405 -9.60 -4.15 9.20
N ALA A 406 -9.28 -2.88 9.49
CA ALA A 406 -9.60 -1.77 8.60
C ALA A 406 -8.34 -1.06 8.10
N GLY A 407 -7.34 -0.85 8.96
CA GLY A 407 -6.20 0.02 8.70
C GLY A 407 -6.62 1.49 8.78
N LEU A 408 -6.00 2.27 9.68
CA LEU A 408 -6.36 3.67 9.84
C LEU A 408 -6.10 4.48 8.56
N ASN A 409 -5.13 4.06 7.74
CA ASN A 409 -4.90 4.62 6.39
C ASN A 409 -6.12 4.50 5.48
N ASN A 410 -6.78 3.34 5.45
CA ASN A 410 -7.94 3.13 4.59
C ASN A 410 -9.14 3.93 5.07
N ILE A 411 -9.31 4.03 6.40
CA ILE A 411 -10.35 4.86 7.01
C ILE A 411 -10.12 6.33 6.67
N ALA A 412 -8.89 6.83 6.84
CA ALA A 412 -8.52 8.19 6.50
C ALA A 412 -8.73 8.47 5.01
N LEU A 413 -8.35 7.55 4.13
CA LEU A 413 -8.59 7.67 2.69
C LEU A 413 -10.08 7.69 2.35
N ALA A 414 -10.88 6.78 2.92
CA ALA A 414 -12.33 6.76 2.71
C ALA A 414 -12.98 8.06 3.23
N ALA A 415 -12.58 8.55 4.40
CA ALA A 415 -13.06 9.82 4.93
C ALA A 415 -12.67 11.00 4.03
N ALA A 416 -11.43 11.05 3.54
CA ALA A 416 -10.97 12.09 2.61
C ALA A 416 -11.77 12.06 1.30
N LEU A 417 -12.01 10.88 0.73
CA LEU A 417 -12.83 10.72 -0.48
C LEU A 417 -14.29 11.11 -0.25
N TYR A 418 -14.84 10.82 0.94
CA TYR A 418 -16.20 11.25 1.31
C TYR A 418 -16.28 12.78 1.38
N LEU A 419 -15.36 13.41 2.12
CA LEU A 419 -15.31 14.87 2.26
C LEU A 419 -15.09 15.58 0.92
N ALA A 420 -14.23 15.04 0.06
CA ALA A 420 -14.07 15.52 -1.32
C ALA A 420 -15.37 15.35 -2.12
N GLY A 421 -16.05 14.21 -1.97
CA GLY A 421 -17.32 13.92 -2.64
C GLY A 421 -18.44 14.90 -2.30
N LEU A 422 -18.45 15.45 -1.07
CA LEU A 422 -19.39 16.52 -0.68
C LEU A 422 -19.27 17.78 -1.53
N LYS A 423 -18.13 17.99 -2.22
CA LYS A 423 -17.86 19.15 -3.07
C LYS A 423 -17.84 18.82 -4.56
N ILE A 424 -17.55 17.58 -4.93
CA ILE A 424 -17.39 17.18 -6.34
C ILE A 424 -18.72 16.72 -6.94
N HIS A 425 -19.32 15.67 -6.39
CA HIS A 425 -20.56 15.08 -6.92
C HIS A 425 -21.14 14.09 -5.89
N PRO A 426 -22.48 13.99 -5.72
CA PRO A 426 -23.09 13.08 -4.74
C PRO A 426 -22.68 11.62 -4.89
N ARG A 427 -22.32 11.19 -6.11
CA ARG A 427 -21.86 9.82 -6.42
C ARG A 427 -20.33 9.66 -6.42
N PHE A 428 -19.55 10.71 -6.17
CA PHE A 428 -18.10 10.65 -6.22
C PHE A 428 -17.52 9.64 -5.24
N PHE A 429 -17.98 9.68 -3.98
CA PHE A 429 -17.53 8.73 -2.95
C PHE A 429 -17.82 7.29 -3.37
N MET A 430 -19.05 7.00 -3.80
CA MET A 430 -19.44 5.69 -4.32
C MET A 430 -18.56 5.25 -5.50
N ALA A 431 -18.42 6.09 -6.52
CA ALA A 431 -17.66 5.75 -7.71
C ALA A 431 -16.19 5.46 -7.38
N THR A 432 -15.57 6.25 -6.50
CA THR A 432 -14.16 6.07 -6.17
C THR A 432 -13.92 4.84 -5.30
N THR A 433 -14.73 4.60 -4.26
CA THR A 433 -14.52 3.47 -3.34
C THR A 433 -15.01 2.13 -3.89
N SER A 434 -16.00 2.12 -4.80
CA SER A 434 -16.50 0.90 -5.42
C SER A 434 -15.42 0.14 -6.21
N PHE A 435 -14.44 0.85 -6.78
CA PHE A 435 -13.44 0.23 -7.66
C PHE A 435 -12.04 0.11 -7.06
N THR A 436 -11.76 0.76 -5.92
CA THR A 436 -10.43 0.76 -5.27
C THR A 436 -9.85 -0.63 -5.07
N HIS A 437 -10.66 -1.60 -4.65
CA HIS A 437 -10.19 -2.97 -4.41
C HIS A 437 -9.73 -3.68 -5.69
N TYR A 438 -10.32 -3.40 -6.86
CA TYR A 438 -9.79 -3.91 -8.13
C TYR A 438 -8.47 -3.27 -8.49
N CYS A 439 -8.33 -1.97 -8.28
CA CYS A 439 -7.04 -1.30 -8.48
C CYS A 439 -5.95 -1.92 -7.61
N MET A 440 -6.27 -2.27 -6.36
CA MET A 440 -5.36 -3.00 -5.47
C MET A 440 -5.03 -4.41 -5.99
N TYR A 441 -6.02 -5.18 -6.48
CA TYR A 441 -5.77 -6.48 -7.09
C TYR A 441 -4.85 -6.37 -8.31
N ILE A 442 -5.19 -5.50 -9.27
CA ILE A 442 -4.45 -5.30 -10.51
C ILE A 442 -3.01 -4.84 -10.22
N ALA A 443 -2.86 -3.87 -9.31
CA ALA A 443 -1.55 -3.34 -8.94
C ALA A 443 -0.69 -4.39 -8.21
N THR A 444 -1.28 -5.16 -7.30
CA THR A 444 -0.56 -6.21 -6.56
C THR A 444 -0.16 -7.36 -7.47
N TYR A 445 -1.04 -7.77 -8.38
CA TYR A 445 -0.74 -8.79 -9.38
C TYR A 445 0.37 -8.34 -10.36
N HIS A 446 0.40 -7.06 -10.70
CA HIS A 446 1.47 -6.50 -11.52
C HIS A 446 2.81 -6.45 -10.78
N HIS A 447 2.81 -6.06 -9.50
CA HIS A 447 4.04 -5.88 -8.72
C HIS A 447 4.61 -7.19 -8.18
N ARG A 448 3.80 -8.01 -7.49
CA ARG A 448 4.08 -9.33 -6.85
C ARG A 448 5.30 -9.46 -5.94
N ASP A 449 6.27 -8.56 -6.02
CA ASP A 449 7.47 -8.55 -5.19
C ASP A 449 7.21 -7.81 -3.86
N ARG A 450 7.80 -8.32 -2.78
CA ARG A 450 7.79 -7.72 -1.43
C ARG A 450 6.43 -7.15 -1.03
N ILE A 451 5.38 -7.95 -1.15
CA ILE A 451 4.02 -7.60 -0.76
C ILE A 451 3.80 -8.01 0.70
N ASN A 452 3.31 -7.10 1.53
CA ASN A 452 2.80 -7.45 2.84
C ASN A 452 1.41 -8.07 2.68
N PHE A 453 1.37 -9.40 2.65
CA PHE A 453 0.16 -10.18 2.39
C PHE A 453 -0.99 -9.85 3.33
N GLY A 454 -0.71 -9.70 4.64
CA GLY A 454 -1.73 -9.35 5.63
C GLY A 454 -2.33 -7.97 5.37
N VAL A 455 -1.50 -6.97 5.10
CA VAL A 455 -1.96 -5.60 4.79
C VAL A 455 -2.73 -5.57 3.48
N PHE A 456 -2.25 -6.27 2.44
CA PHE A 456 -2.94 -6.39 1.16
C PHE A 456 -4.36 -6.93 1.34
N LYS A 457 -4.48 -8.11 1.97
CA LYS A 457 -5.76 -8.77 2.22
C LYS A 457 -6.71 -7.87 3.00
N ARG A 458 -6.24 -7.24 4.08
CA ARG A 458 -7.01 -6.28 4.88
C ARG A 458 -7.56 -5.13 4.01
N ASN A 459 -6.69 -4.47 3.25
CA ASN A 459 -7.07 -3.30 2.45
C ASN A 459 -8.12 -3.65 1.39
N VAL A 460 -7.92 -4.77 0.69
CA VAL A 460 -8.86 -5.24 -0.33
C VAL A 460 -10.20 -5.62 0.29
N VAL A 461 -10.21 -6.36 1.41
CA VAL A 461 -11.46 -6.72 2.11
C VAL A 461 -12.22 -5.47 2.56
N PHE A 462 -11.51 -4.46 3.08
CA PHE A 462 -12.11 -3.20 3.51
C PHE A 462 -12.82 -2.48 2.34
N PHE A 463 -12.12 -2.22 1.24
CA PHE A 463 -12.72 -1.52 0.10
C PHE A 463 -13.75 -2.37 -0.65
N LYS A 464 -13.59 -3.69 -0.70
CA LYS A 464 -14.60 -4.61 -1.25
C LYS A 464 -15.88 -4.58 -0.41
N THR A 465 -15.76 -4.48 0.91
CA THR A 465 -16.92 -4.33 1.81
C THR A 465 -17.67 -3.04 1.50
N ILE A 466 -16.96 -1.90 1.38
CA ILE A 466 -17.58 -0.61 1.00
C ILE A 466 -18.28 -0.72 -0.37
N ALA A 467 -17.62 -1.33 -1.36
CA ALA A 467 -18.19 -1.52 -2.69
C ALA A 467 -19.49 -2.35 -2.67
N LEU A 468 -19.51 -3.45 -1.92
CA LEU A 468 -20.70 -4.28 -1.74
C LEU A 468 -21.78 -3.53 -0.97
N THR A 469 -21.43 -2.74 0.04
CA THR A 469 -22.38 -1.86 0.73
C THR A 469 -23.03 -0.87 -0.23
N HIS A 470 -22.27 -0.26 -1.15
CA HIS A 470 -22.83 0.62 -2.17
C HIS A 470 -23.81 -0.12 -3.10
N LEU A 471 -23.46 -1.31 -3.57
CA LEU A 471 -24.36 -2.13 -4.41
C LEU A 471 -25.65 -2.48 -3.66
N CYS A 472 -25.54 -3.02 -2.44
CA CYS A 472 -26.68 -3.40 -1.60
C CYS A 472 -27.55 -2.20 -1.26
N TRP A 473 -26.96 -1.08 -0.85
CA TRP A 473 -27.70 0.13 -0.51
C TRP A 473 -28.48 0.67 -1.71
N ASN A 474 -27.84 0.78 -2.89
CA ASN A 474 -28.53 1.25 -4.09
C ASN A 474 -29.61 0.26 -4.55
N TYR A 475 -29.41 -1.04 -4.36
CA TYR A 475 -30.44 -2.04 -4.65
C TYR A 475 -31.66 -1.89 -3.74
N LEU A 476 -31.44 -1.77 -2.43
CA LEU A 476 -32.53 -1.59 -1.46
C LEU A 476 -33.25 -0.26 -1.66
N ALA A 477 -32.51 0.83 -1.90
CA ALA A 477 -33.08 2.16 -2.14
C ALA A 477 -33.91 2.25 -3.42
N ASN A 478 -33.68 1.36 -4.40
CA ASN A 478 -34.43 1.30 -5.66
C ASN A 478 -35.24 0.01 -5.77
N PHE A 479 -35.52 -0.68 -4.66
CA PHE A 479 -36.02 -2.04 -4.69
C PHE A 479 -37.41 -2.14 -5.32
N VAL A 480 -37.52 -3.05 -6.29
CA VAL A 480 -38.78 -3.54 -6.84
C VAL A 480 -38.67 -5.05 -6.84
N TYR A 481 -39.73 -5.74 -6.41
CA TYR A 481 -39.73 -7.19 -6.35
C TYR A 481 -39.50 -7.79 -7.75
N ASP A 482 -38.36 -8.44 -7.93
CA ASP A 482 -37.99 -9.21 -9.12
C ASP A 482 -37.37 -10.54 -8.65
N PRO A 483 -38.10 -11.67 -8.74
CA PRO A 483 -37.62 -12.95 -8.24
C PRO A 483 -36.40 -13.46 -9.01
N VAL A 484 -36.24 -13.08 -10.28
CA VAL A 484 -35.05 -13.45 -11.07
C VAL A 484 -33.83 -12.70 -10.55
N SER A 485 -33.97 -11.39 -10.32
CA SER A 485 -32.92 -10.56 -9.70
C SER A 485 -32.47 -11.12 -8.35
N ILE A 486 -33.42 -11.45 -7.47
CA ILE A 486 -33.14 -12.02 -6.14
C ILE A 486 -32.46 -13.40 -6.26
N GLY A 487 -32.97 -14.27 -7.15
CA GLY A 487 -32.39 -15.58 -7.41
C GLY A 487 -30.94 -15.50 -7.90
N MET A 488 -30.64 -14.56 -8.80
CA MET A 488 -29.28 -14.30 -9.29
C MET A 488 -28.35 -13.80 -8.17
N LEU A 489 -28.83 -12.91 -7.29
CA LEU A 489 -28.04 -12.42 -6.16
C LEU A 489 -27.69 -13.55 -5.19
N ILE A 490 -28.68 -14.33 -4.76
CA ILE A 490 -28.49 -15.43 -3.80
C ILE A 490 -27.62 -16.53 -4.44
N GLY A 491 -27.93 -16.95 -5.66
CA GLY A 491 -27.19 -18.00 -6.36
C GLY A 491 -25.76 -17.59 -6.69
N GLY A 492 -25.55 -16.39 -7.23
CA GLY A 492 -24.24 -15.90 -7.62
C GLY A 492 -23.28 -15.66 -6.44
N TYR A 493 -23.71 -14.90 -5.43
CA TYR A 493 -22.89 -14.69 -4.24
C TYR A 493 -22.80 -15.94 -3.37
N GLY A 494 -23.84 -16.79 -3.34
CA GLY A 494 -23.79 -18.10 -2.69
C GLY A 494 -22.71 -19.01 -3.28
N LEU A 495 -22.60 -19.07 -4.62
CA LEU A 495 -21.53 -19.79 -5.31
C LEU A 495 -20.15 -19.22 -4.97
N SER A 496 -20.01 -17.89 -4.92
CA SER A 496 -18.75 -17.22 -4.56
C SER A 496 -18.32 -17.51 -3.13
N ILE A 497 -19.26 -17.53 -2.19
CA ILE A 497 -19.03 -17.87 -0.77
C ILE A 497 -18.64 -19.35 -0.64
N ALA A 498 -19.36 -20.25 -1.31
CA ALA A 498 -19.02 -21.68 -1.31
C ALA A 498 -17.62 -21.92 -1.84
N ALA A 499 -17.23 -21.23 -2.92
CA ALA A 499 -15.89 -21.31 -3.49
C ALA A 499 -14.81 -20.77 -2.54
N THR A 500 -15.08 -19.66 -1.86
CA THR A 500 -14.16 -19.09 -0.85
C THR A 500 -14.02 -20.02 0.36
N SER A 501 -15.12 -20.63 0.80
CA SER A 501 -15.12 -21.60 1.90
C SER A 501 -14.29 -22.85 1.57
N ALA A 502 -14.42 -23.36 0.34
CA ALA A 502 -13.69 -24.53 -0.10
C ALA A 502 -12.19 -24.27 -0.35
N LEU A 503 -11.85 -23.08 -0.86
CA LEU A 503 -10.46 -22.70 -1.16
C LEU A 503 -9.70 -22.16 0.07
N GLY A 504 -10.41 -21.54 1.00
CA GLY A 504 -9.85 -20.79 2.11
C GLY A 504 -9.55 -19.34 1.76
N LEU A 505 -9.67 -18.44 2.74
CA LEU A 505 -9.50 -16.99 2.54
C LEU A 505 -8.11 -16.64 1.99
N ASP A 506 -7.05 -17.25 2.50
CA ASP A 506 -5.69 -16.83 2.11
C ASP A 506 -5.41 -17.11 0.62
N GLN A 507 -5.84 -18.25 0.11
CA GLN A 507 -5.69 -18.57 -1.31
C GLN A 507 -6.64 -17.76 -2.21
N THR A 508 -7.83 -17.37 -1.72
CA THR A 508 -8.72 -16.45 -2.45
C THR A 508 -8.11 -15.06 -2.69
N TYR A 509 -7.19 -14.60 -1.82
CA TYR A 509 -6.59 -13.26 -1.91
C TYR A 509 -5.11 -13.32 -2.34
N PHE A 510 -4.79 -14.06 -3.40
CA PHE A 510 -3.43 -14.20 -3.96
C PHE A 510 -2.38 -14.83 -3.03
N GLY A 511 -2.80 -15.61 -2.03
CA GLY A 511 -1.86 -16.20 -1.09
C GLY A 511 -0.85 -17.13 -1.77
N VAL A 512 -1.24 -17.81 -2.84
CA VAL A 512 -0.35 -18.71 -3.59
C VAL A 512 0.60 -17.91 -4.48
N GLU A 513 0.07 -16.94 -5.22
CA GLU A 513 0.79 -16.08 -6.16
C GLU A 513 1.83 -15.21 -5.45
N LEU A 514 1.58 -14.87 -4.18
CA LEU A 514 2.49 -14.10 -3.34
C LEU A 514 3.39 -14.99 -2.46
N GLY A 515 3.30 -16.33 -2.58
CA GLY A 515 4.10 -17.28 -1.80
C GLY A 515 3.78 -17.30 -0.30
N ALA A 516 2.61 -16.81 0.11
CA ALA A 516 2.16 -16.77 1.49
C ALA A 516 1.51 -18.09 1.96
N VAL A 517 0.98 -18.90 1.04
CA VAL A 517 0.46 -20.24 1.31
C VAL A 517 0.80 -21.21 0.17
N GLU A 518 0.88 -22.50 0.49
CA GLU A 518 1.07 -23.56 -0.51
C GLU A 518 -0.18 -23.72 -1.40
N PRO A 519 -0.03 -24.07 -2.70
CA PRO A 519 -1.16 -24.31 -3.59
C PRO A 519 -2.05 -25.46 -3.08
N ASN A 520 -3.33 -25.20 -2.86
CA ASN A 520 -4.34 -26.23 -2.60
C ASN A 520 -5.31 -26.33 -3.78
N PHE A 521 -5.38 -27.51 -4.40
CA PHE A 521 -6.29 -27.79 -5.51
C PHE A 521 -7.56 -28.47 -5.00
N VAL A 522 -8.66 -27.73 -4.99
CA VAL A 522 -9.95 -28.23 -4.51
C VAL A 522 -10.63 -29.06 -5.61
N SER A 523 -10.83 -30.35 -5.35
CA SER A 523 -11.55 -31.27 -6.23
C SER A 523 -13.03 -31.43 -5.89
N GLY A 524 -13.50 -30.80 -4.82
CA GLY A 524 -14.90 -30.81 -4.39
C GLY A 524 -15.72 -29.64 -4.92
N PHE A 525 -16.99 -29.59 -4.51
CA PHE A 525 -17.87 -28.46 -4.83
C PHE A 525 -17.33 -27.13 -4.26
N PRO A 526 -17.40 -26.01 -5.01
CA PRO A 526 -17.97 -25.86 -6.36
C PRO A 526 -17.00 -26.06 -7.54
N TYR A 527 -15.73 -26.34 -7.30
CA TYR A 527 -14.69 -26.40 -8.34
C TYR A 527 -14.80 -27.63 -9.26
N ASN A 528 -15.48 -28.69 -8.83
CA ASN A 528 -15.79 -29.84 -9.69
C ASN A 528 -16.92 -29.59 -10.71
N VAL A 529 -17.69 -28.50 -10.56
CA VAL A 529 -18.83 -28.17 -11.44
C VAL A 529 -18.54 -26.95 -12.29
N VAL A 530 -17.95 -25.91 -11.71
CA VAL A 530 -17.65 -24.65 -12.39
C VAL A 530 -16.14 -24.41 -12.30
N PRO A 531 -15.43 -24.18 -13.43
CA PRO A 531 -13.97 -23.99 -13.42
C PRO A 531 -13.52 -22.77 -12.61
N HIS A 532 -14.26 -21.66 -12.69
CA HIS A 532 -13.98 -20.41 -11.97
C HIS A 532 -15.20 -19.96 -11.15
N PRO A 533 -15.58 -20.70 -10.09
CA PRO A 533 -16.85 -20.50 -9.40
C PRO A 533 -16.95 -19.13 -8.72
N MET A 534 -15.83 -18.56 -8.26
CA MET A 534 -15.80 -17.21 -7.68
C MET A 534 -16.10 -16.12 -8.72
N ILE A 535 -15.49 -16.18 -9.90
CA ILE A 535 -15.68 -15.17 -10.96
C ILE A 535 -17.09 -15.31 -11.53
N VAL A 536 -17.51 -16.52 -11.87
CA VAL A 536 -18.85 -16.80 -12.40
C VAL A 536 -19.91 -16.38 -11.38
N GLY A 537 -19.74 -16.75 -10.10
CA GLY A 537 -20.64 -16.35 -9.04
C GLY A 537 -20.74 -14.83 -8.89
N ALA A 538 -19.61 -14.11 -8.91
CA ALA A 538 -19.59 -12.66 -8.83
C ALA A 538 -20.28 -12.01 -10.04
N MET A 539 -20.05 -12.50 -11.26
CA MET A 539 -20.73 -12.00 -12.48
C MET A 539 -22.23 -12.21 -12.42
N VAL A 540 -22.70 -13.39 -11.98
CA VAL A 540 -24.13 -13.69 -11.83
C VAL A 540 -24.75 -12.80 -10.75
N GLY A 541 -24.09 -12.65 -9.60
CA GLY A 541 -24.56 -11.77 -8.52
C GLY A 541 -24.65 -10.31 -8.93
N LEU A 542 -23.61 -9.79 -9.61
CA LEU A 542 -23.62 -8.45 -10.21
C LEU A 542 -24.74 -8.30 -11.25
N GLY A 543 -24.93 -9.32 -12.10
CA GLY A 543 -26.05 -9.39 -13.04
C GLY A 543 -27.41 -9.30 -12.36
N GLY A 544 -27.55 -9.90 -11.17
CA GLY A 544 -28.74 -9.76 -10.32
C GLY A 544 -29.04 -8.31 -9.99
N PHE A 545 -28.05 -7.54 -9.49
CA PHE A 545 -28.22 -6.10 -9.24
C PHE A 545 -28.67 -5.34 -10.51
N HIS A 546 -28.03 -5.59 -11.65
CA HIS A 546 -28.30 -4.87 -12.90
C HIS A 546 -29.59 -5.29 -13.59
N LYS A 547 -30.11 -6.49 -13.30
CA LYS A 547 -31.36 -7.02 -13.84
C LYS A 547 -32.54 -6.14 -13.43
N MET A 548 -32.56 -5.65 -12.20
CA MET A 548 -33.61 -4.78 -11.69
C MET A 548 -33.61 -3.42 -12.41
N ALA A 549 -34.71 -3.09 -13.08
CA ALA A 549 -34.80 -1.93 -13.98
C ALA A 549 -34.60 -0.59 -13.26
N THR A 550 -35.15 -0.44 -12.06
CA THR A 550 -35.04 0.78 -11.24
C THR A 550 -33.60 1.03 -10.77
N PHE A 551 -32.87 -0.01 -10.38
CA PHE A 551 -31.44 0.09 -10.05
C PHE A 551 -30.61 0.49 -11.27
N ARG A 552 -30.87 -0.12 -12.42
CA ARG A 552 -30.19 0.21 -13.68
C ARG A 552 -30.48 1.64 -14.12
N ALA A 553 -31.69 2.14 -13.92
CA ALA A 553 -32.02 3.54 -14.21
C ALA A 553 -31.29 4.51 -13.28
N SER A 554 -31.16 4.18 -11.99
CA SER A 554 -30.50 5.06 -11.01
C SER A 554 -28.97 5.05 -11.12
N THR A 555 -28.36 3.89 -11.43
CA THR A 555 -26.91 3.68 -11.46
C THR A 555 -26.46 2.83 -12.67
N PRO A 556 -26.69 3.31 -13.91
CA PRO A 556 -26.55 2.49 -15.12
C PRO A 556 -25.16 1.91 -15.33
N TYR A 557 -24.11 2.62 -14.91
CA TYR A 557 -22.72 2.24 -15.13
C TYR A 557 -22.09 1.47 -13.96
N LEU A 558 -22.74 1.39 -12.80
CA LEU A 558 -22.10 0.81 -11.60
C LEU A 558 -21.74 -0.66 -11.81
N VAL A 559 -22.72 -1.49 -12.17
CA VAL A 559 -22.47 -2.92 -12.43
C VAL A 559 -21.61 -3.14 -13.69
N PRO A 560 -21.87 -2.50 -14.85
CA PRO A 560 -21.00 -2.65 -16.02
C PRO A 560 -19.53 -2.32 -15.72
N ALA A 561 -19.26 -1.29 -14.91
CA ALA A 561 -17.89 -0.96 -14.50
C ALA A 561 -17.27 -2.04 -13.59
N HIS A 562 -18.04 -2.62 -12.65
CA HIS A 562 -17.57 -3.77 -11.86
C HIS A 562 -17.20 -4.96 -12.76
N CYS A 563 -18.06 -5.30 -13.73
CA CYS A 563 -17.81 -6.37 -14.69
C CYS A 563 -16.57 -6.08 -15.55
N LEU A 564 -16.40 -4.83 -16.00
CA LEU A 564 -15.23 -4.40 -16.76
C LEU A 564 -13.94 -4.55 -15.94
N MET A 565 -13.92 -4.13 -14.67
CA MET A 565 -12.75 -4.27 -13.81
C MET A 565 -12.38 -5.73 -13.55
N TYR A 566 -13.39 -6.60 -13.40
CA TYR A 566 -13.18 -8.05 -13.34
C TYR A 566 -12.58 -8.60 -14.64
N LEU A 567 -13.09 -8.18 -15.79
CA LEU A 567 -12.56 -8.59 -17.10
C LEU A 567 -11.12 -8.12 -17.29
N ILE A 568 -10.80 -6.86 -16.94
CA ILE A 568 -9.43 -6.33 -17.00
C ILE A 568 -8.48 -7.20 -16.18
N HIS A 569 -8.86 -7.49 -14.94
CA HIS A 569 -8.02 -8.30 -14.07
C HIS A 569 -7.90 -9.76 -14.55
N MET A 570 -8.99 -10.35 -15.07
CA MET A 570 -8.96 -11.68 -15.67
C MET A 570 -8.07 -11.72 -16.92
N VAL A 571 -8.10 -10.69 -17.78
CA VAL A 571 -7.21 -10.59 -18.95
C VAL A 571 -5.76 -10.46 -18.51
N GLN A 572 -5.49 -9.67 -17.47
CA GLN A 572 -4.17 -9.58 -16.86
C GLN A 572 -3.68 -10.97 -16.40
N GLU A 573 -4.55 -11.74 -15.75
CA GLU A 573 -4.21 -13.06 -15.22
C GLU A 573 -4.04 -14.14 -16.30
N GLN A 574 -4.93 -14.17 -17.30
CA GLN A 574 -5.02 -15.28 -18.25
C GLN A 574 -4.22 -15.05 -19.53
N VAL A 575 -4.10 -13.79 -19.98
CA VAL A 575 -3.48 -13.43 -21.26
C VAL A 575 -2.08 -12.85 -21.07
N TYR A 576 -1.93 -11.98 -20.06
CA TYR A 576 -0.70 -11.23 -19.82
C TYR A 576 -0.03 -11.62 -18.49
N ASP A 577 -0.08 -12.89 -18.08
CA ASP A 577 0.74 -13.35 -16.96
C ASP A 577 2.22 -13.25 -17.33
N ILE A 578 2.78 -12.08 -17.08
CA ILE A 578 4.17 -11.70 -17.36
C ILE A 578 5.17 -12.60 -16.60
N TYR A 579 4.71 -13.41 -15.65
CA TYR A 579 5.52 -14.33 -14.85
C TYR A 579 5.20 -15.82 -15.09
N LYS A 580 4.46 -16.17 -16.15
CA LYS A 580 4.12 -17.58 -16.49
C LYS A 580 5.34 -18.50 -16.58
N ASN A 581 6.52 -17.94 -16.90
CA ASN A 581 7.80 -18.64 -16.97
C ASN A 581 8.52 -18.74 -15.61
N ASP A 582 8.29 -17.81 -14.69
CA ASP A 582 8.97 -17.76 -13.39
C ASP A 582 8.37 -18.75 -12.39
N TRP A 583 7.09 -19.10 -12.51
CA TRP A 583 6.45 -20.17 -11.73
C TRP A 583 7.26 -21.49 -11.74
N ARG A 584 7.84 -21.85 -12.90
CA ARG A 584 8.68 -23.06 -13.05
C ARG A 584 10.06 -22.95 -12.38
N VAL A 585 10.55 -21.72 -12.18
CA VAL A 585 11.86 -21.42 -11.59
C VAL A 585 11.72 -21.23 -10.07
N SER A 586 10.70 -20.51 -9.62
CA SER A 586 10.36 -20.27 -8.20
C SER A 586 10.03 -21.57 -7.46
N GLY A 587 9.30 -22.50 -8.10
CA GLY A 587 9.01 -23.82 -7.51
C GLY A 587 10.28 -24.66 -7.24
N LYS A 588 11.38 -24.42 -7.97
CA LYS A 588 12.69 -25.05 -7.69
C LYS A 588 13.47 -24.30 -6.61
N ALA A 589 13.37 -22.97 -6.53
CA ALA A 589 14.04 -22.15 -5.53
C ALA A 589 13.40 -22.29 -4.13
N ILE A 590 12.07 -22.34 -4.04
CA ILE A 590 11.32 -22.60 -2.80
C ILE A 590 11.67 -23.98 -2.24
N ASN A 591 11.72 -25.01 -3.09
CA ASN A 591 12.16 -26.35 -2.70
C ASN A 591 13.62 -26.39 -2.20
N LYS A 592 14.48 -25.45 -2.60
CA LYS A 592 15.86 -25.34 -2.15
C LYS A 592 15.98 -24.57 -0.82
N ALA A 593 15.17 -23.53 -0.62
CA ALA A 593 15.08 -22.79 0.65
C ALA A 593 14.44 -23.63 1.77
N VAL A 594 13.38 -24.38 1.46
CA VAL A 594 12.71 -25.30 2.40
C VAL A 594 13.60 -26.48 2.77
N LYS A 595 14.48 -26.95 1.87
CA LYS A 595 15.46 -28.00 2.18
C LYS A 595 16.71 -27.48 2.91
N GLY A 596 17.06 -26.20 2.75
CA GLY A 596 18.20 -25.56 3.42
C GLY A 596 17.90 -25.06 4.85
N GLY A 597 16.63 -24.80 5.16
CA GLY A 597 16.16 -24.35 6.46
C GLY A 597 15.51 -25.46 7.30
N LYS A 598 16.20 -26.58 7.57
CA LYS A 598 15.76 -27.53 8.60
C LYS A 598 16.09 -26.99 10.00
N GLY A 599 15.43 -25.91 10.39
CA GLY A 599 15.16 -25.56 11.79
C GLY A 599 13.66 -25.69 12.00
N LYS A 600 13.22 -26.58 12.88
CA LYS A 600 11.80 -26.88 13.14
C LYS A 600 11.07 -25.61 13.63
N ALA A 601 10.38 -24.91 12.73
CA ALA A 601 9.29 -24.01 13.10
C ALA A 601 8.00 -24.82 13.08
N ALA A 602 7.40 -25.02 14.25
CA ALA A 602 6.06 -25.60 14.36
C ALA A 602 5.06 -24.62 13.72
N ALA A 603 4.21 -25.12 12.83
CA ALA A 603 3.11 -24.36 12.26
C ALA A 603 2.16 -23.92 13.40
N ALA A 604 2.19 -22.64 13.76
CA ALA A 604 1.20 -22.04 14.64
C ALA A 604 -0.06 -21.73 13.82
N ASP A 605 -1.10 -22.53 14.03
CA ASP A 605 -2.45 -22.27 13.58
C ASP A 605 -2.98 -21.00 14.29
N LEU A 606 -2.95 -19.87 13.60
CA LEU A 606 -3.52 -18.60 14.06
C LEU A 606 -4.89 -18.37 13.40
N SER A 607 -5.85 -19.24 13.71
CA SER A 607 -7.27 -18.93 13.57
C SER A 607 -7.79 -18.33 14.89
N PRO A 608 -8.62 -17.27 14.85
CA PRO A 608 -9.28 -16.77 16.06
C PRO A 608 -10.33 -17.79 16.49
N SER A 609 -10.05 -18.56 17.54
CA SER A 609 -10.99 -19.53 18.10
C SER A 609 -12.21 -18.81 18.70
N SER A 610 -13.37 -19.09 18.13
CA SER A 610 -14.67 -18.87 18.76
C SER A 610 -14.85 -19.86 19.92
N PRO A 611 -15.59 -19.49 20.99
CA PRO A 611 -15.70 -20.33 22.18
C PRO A 611 -16.51 -21.58 21.87
N THR A 612 -15.87 -22.74 21.90
CA THR A 612 -16.51 -24.05 21.73
C THR A 612 -17.41 -24.35 22.92
N ARG A 613 -18.70 -24.47 22.63
CA ARG A 613 -19.75 -24.93 23.55
C ARG A 613 -19.55 -26.44 23.77
N ALA A 614 -19.34 -26.85 25.02
CA ALA A 614 -19.20 -28.25 25.41
C ALA A 614 -20.45 -29.05 25.03
N SER A 615 -20.29 -30.05 24.16
CA SER A 615 -21.29 -31.06 23.84
C SER A 615 -20.91 -32.36 24.53
N THR A 616 -21.62 -32.67 25.60
CA THR A 616 -21.61 -33.96 26.30
C THR A 616 -22.23 -35.03 25.39
N ARG A 617 -21.42 -36.00 24.95
CA ARG A 617 -21.94 -37.23 24.33
C ARG A 617 -21.46 -38.45 25.10
N THR A 618 -22.38 -38.96 25.91
CA THR A 618 -22.33 -40.20 26.69
C THR A 618 -22.09 -41.41 25.77
N ARG A 619 -21.04 -42.18 26.06
CA ARG A 619 -20.73 -43.45 25.37
C ARG A 619 -21.42 -44.60 26.12
N ARG A 620 -22.52 -45.11 25.56
CA ARG A 620 -23.17 -46.36 26.01
C ARG A 620 -22.27 -47.56 25.72
N LYS A 621 -21.96 -48.35 26.75
CA LYS A 621 -21.37 -49.69 26.65
C LYS A 621 -22.43 -50.67 26.13
N SER A 622 -22.11 -51.41 25.08
CA SER A 622 -22.79 -52.65 24.71
C SER A 622 -21.98 -53.84 25.21
N VAL A 623 -22.57 -54.62 26.10
CA VAL A 623 -22.12 -55.96 26.50
C VAL A 623 -22.76 -56.96 25.55
N LYS A 624 -22.00 -57.94 25.07
CA LYS A 624 -22.46 -59.34 25.00
C LYS A 624 -21.27 -60.29 25.15
N LEU A 625 -21.51 -61.25 26.03
CA LEU A 625 -20.72 -62.42 26.37
C LEU A 625 -20.89 -63.53 25.33
N ALA A 626 -19.95 -64.49 25.41
CA ALA A 626 -19.78 -65.75 24.68
C ALA A 626 -19.15 -65.62 23.29
#